data_AF-A0ABD0PRA9-F1
#
_entry.id   AF-A0ABD0PRA9-F1
#
_cell.length_a   1.000
_cell.length_b   1.000
_cell.length_c   1.000
_cell.angle_alpha   90.00
_cell.angle_beta   90.00
_cell.angle_gamma   90.00
#
_symmetry.space_group_name_H-M   'P 1'
#
loop_
_entity.id
_entity.type
_entity.pdbx_description
1 polymer ?
#
loop_
_entity_poly.entity_id
_entity_poly.type
_entity_poly.pdbx_seq_one_letter_code
_entity_poly.pdbx_strand_id
1 'polypeptide(L)'
;GGYHPAPPPGAVEAVGVAPKGAQLIASGLSAEVIETILQKLYALKWKLFTSWCGEHQQDLVNCPVGTVLEFLQARFSTGLSHSTLKVYVAAISAYHAPLGGLSVGKDPLVIRFLRGVLRLRPSVRPHVPTPPFEPIEEICDS
;
A
#
# COMPACT_ATOMS: atom_id res chain seq x y z
N GLY A 1 5.57 33.99 14.68
CA GLY A 1 4.82 32.75 14.41
C GLY A 1 4.41 32.75 12.96
N GLY A 2 5.08 31.96 12.13
CA GLY A 2 4.80 31.89 10.69
C GLY A 2 3.90 30.70 10.39
N TYR A 3 2.67 30.98 9.97
CA TYR A 3 1.83 29.97 9.31
C TYR A 3 2.45 29.67 7.95
N HIS A 4 2.96 28.45 7.78
CA HIS A 4 3.33 27.92 6.47
C HIS A 4 2.07 27.25 5.89
N PRO A 5 1.44 27.78 4.84
CA PRO A 5 0.29 27.13 4.23
C PRO A 5 0.71 25.81 3.58
N ALA A 6 -0.15 24.80 3.73
CA ALA A 6 -0.03 23.52 3.05
C ALA A 6 -0.05 23.73 1.52
N PRO A 7 0.73 22.95 0.74
CA PRO A 7 0.77 23.10 -0.70
C PRO A 7 -0.59 22.73 -1.33
N PRO A 8 -0.99 23.41 -2.43
CA PRO A 8 -2.27 23.15 -3.09
C PRO A 8 -2.33 21.76 -3.74
N PRO A 9 -3.52 21.13 -3.80
CA PRO A 9 -3.73 19.82 -4.41
C PRO A 9 -3.72 19.97 -5.94
N GLY A 10 -2.53 19.96 -6.53
CA GLY A 10 -2.38 20.09 -7.99
C GLY A 10 -1.15 19.40 -8.59
N ALA A 11 -0.30 18.79 -7.77
CA ALA A 11 0.87 18.05 -8.24
C ALA A 11 0.96 16.69 -7.54
N VAL A 12 -0.15 15.96 -7.50
CA VAL A 12 -0.08 14.50 -7.32
C VAL A 12 0.27 13.89 -8.67
N GLU A 13 1.52 14.05 -9.08
CA GLU A 13 2.08 13.09 -10.03
C GLU A 13 1.80 11.70 -9.48
N ALA A 14 1.30 10.81 -10.33
CA ALA A 14 0.78 9.49 -10.02
C ALA A 14 1.84 8.60 -9.34
N VAL A 15 2.10 8.85 -8.07
CA VAL A 15 2.99 8.07 -7.23
C VAL A 15 2.18 6.89 -6.74
N GLY A 16 2.40 5.76 -7.42
CA GLY A 16 2.21 4.41 -6.88
C GLY A 16 0.92 4.24 -6.06
N VAL A 17 -0.23 4.50 -6.68
CA VAL A 17 -1.53 4.26 -6.07
C VAL A 17 -1.54 2.82 -5.53
N ALA A 18 -1.71 2.67 -4.22
CA ALA A 18 -1.83 1.35 -3.62
C ALA A 18 -3.01 0.62 -4.30
N PRO A 19 -3.00 -0.72 -4.42
CA PRO A 19 -4.06 -1.45 -5.13
C PRO A 19 -5.48 -1.09 -4.67
N LYS A 20 -5.64 -0.71 -3.39
CA LYS A 20 -6.90 -0.22 -2.82
C LYS A 20 -7.32 1.15 -3.35
N GLY A 21 -6.40 2.07 -3.61
CA GLY A 21 -6.72 3.36 -4.23
C GLY A 21 -7.17 3.18 -5.69
N ALA A 22 -6.54 2.28 -6.44
CA ALA A 22 -6.94 1.97 -7.81
C ALA A 22 -8.32 1.30 -7.84
N GLN A 23 -8.61 0.43 -6.88
CA GLN A 23 -9.92 -0.20 -6.73
C GLN A 23 -11.02 0.80 -6.36
N LEU A 24 -10.73 1.79 -5.49
CA LEU A 24 -11.67 2.85 -5.17
C LEU A 24 -11.96 3.73 -6.39
N ILE A 25 -10.96 4.08 -7.18
CA ILE A 25 -11.14 4.85 -8.41
C ILE A 25 -12.04 4.08 -9.40
N ALA A 26 -11.86 2.76 -9.51
CA ALA A 26 -12.67 1.91 -10.37
C ALA A 26 -14.12 1.70 -9.90
N SER A 27 -14.48 2.16 -8.70
CA SER A 27 -15.81 1.93 -8.11
C SER A 27 -16.90 2.93 -8.54
N GLY A 28 -16.57 3.90 -9.40
CA GLY A 28 -17.52 4.90 -9.91
C GLY A 28 -17.92 5.98 -8.90
N LEU A 29 -17.21 6.07 -7.77
CA LEU A 29 -17.40 7.12 -6.75
C LEU A 29 -16.85 8.47 -7.22
N SER A 30 -17.36 9.56 -6.65
CA SER A 30 -16.82 10.90 -6.92
C SER A 30 -15.40 11.05 -6.37
N ALA A 31 -14.62 11.95 -6.98
CA ALA A 31 -13.25 12.24 -6.57
C ALA A 31 -13.17 12.68 -5.10
N GLU A 32 -14.10 13.53 -4.63
CA GLU A 32 -14.15 14.01 -3.25
C GLU A 32 -14.38 12.87 -2.23
N VAL A 33 -15.23 11.91 -2.59
CA VAL A 33 -15.49 10.73 -1.75
C VAL A 33 -14.23 9.86 -1.69
N ILE A 34 -13.59 9.61 -2.83
CA ILE A 34 -12.34 8.83 -2.90
C ILE A 34 -11.25 9.50 -2.06
N GLU A 35 -11.08 10.81 -2.20
CA GLU A 35 -10.10 11.59 -1.44
C GLU A 35 -10.37 11.48 0.06
N THR A 36 -11.61 11.71 0.50
CA THR A 36 -11.97 11.61 1.91
C THR A 36 -11.68 10.22 2.49
N ILE A 37 -11.98 9.16 1.73
CA ILE A 37 -11.71 7.79 2.16
C ILE A 37 -10.20 7.54 2.25
N LEU A 38 -9.42 7.97 1.26
CA LEU A 38 -7.97 7.78 1.24
C LEU A 38 -7.28 8.59 2.35
N GLN A 39 -7.68 9.84 2.57
CA GLN A 39 -7.16 10.67 3.66
C GLN A 39 -7.40 10.00 5.03
N LYS A 40 -8.63 9.55 5.31
CA LYS A 40 -8.95 8.85 6.57
C LYS A 40 -8.18 7.54 6.71
N LEU A 41 -8.05 6.78 5.61
CA LEU A 41 -7.29 5.54 5.60
C LEU A 41 -5.81 5.79 5.91
N TYR A 42 -5.19 6.77 5.27
CA TYR A 42 -3.77 7.08 5.48
C TYR A 42 -3.53 7.66 6.87
N ALA A 43 -4.40 8.55 7.36
CA ALA A 43 -4.31 9.06 8.73
C ALA A 43 -4.38 7.93 9.77
N LEU A 44 -5.24 6.93 9.56
CA LEU A 44 -5.31 5.75 10.43
C LEU A 44 -4.01 4.93 10.40
N LYS A 45 -3.45 4.69 9.20
CA LYS A 45 -2.20 3.93 9.06
C LYS A 45 -1.01 4.70 9.64
N TRP A 46 -0.99 6.01 9.47
CA TRP A 46 0.00 6.90 10.07
C TRP A 46 -0.05 6.85 11.60
N LYS A 47 -1.24 6.92 12.21
CA LYS A 47 -1.40 6.82 13.66
C LYS A 47 -0.82 5.51 14.24
N LEU A 48 -0.99 4.40 13.52
CA LEU A 48 -0.41 3.11 13.93
C LEU A 48 1.12 3.11 13.84
N PHE A 49 1.68 3.79 12.84
CA PHE A 49 3.12 3.96 12.73
C PHE A 49 3.67 4.85 13.87
N THR A 50 3.06 6.01 14.11
CA THR A 50 3.54 6.92 15.16
C THR A 50 3.42 6.32 16.57
N SER A 51 2.36 5.54 16.84
CA SER A 51 2.25 4.77 18.08
C SER A 51 3.42 3.80 18.25
N TRP A 52 3.75 3.05 17.19
CA TRP A 52 4.87 2.11 17.21
C TRP A 52 6.21 2.83 17.38
N CYS A 53 6.43 3.98 16.71
CA CYS A 53 7.63 4.79 16.93
C CYS A 53 7.74 5.27 18.37
N GLY A 54 6.63 5.68 19.00
CA GLY A 54 6.60 6.07 20.41
C GLY A 54 6.99 4.93 21.35
N GLU A 55 6.50 3.72 21.10
CA GLU A 55 6.89 2.51 21.85
C GLU A 55 8.38 2.16 21.71
N HIS A 56 9.00 2.52 20.57
CA HIS A 56 10.40 2.19 20.24
C HIS A 56 11.34 3.40 20.39
N GLN A 57 10.85 4.51 20.97
CA GLN A 57 11.60 5.76 21.17
C GLN A 57 12.25 6.30 19.90
N GLN A 58 11.55 6.17 18.77
CA GLN A 58 12.01 6.65 17.47
C GLN A 58 11.31 7.98 17.10
N ASP A 59 12.01 8.81 16.33
CA ASP A 59 11.37 9.99 15.74
C ASP A 59 10.25 9.56 14.78
N LEU A 60 9.14 10.30 14.75
CA LEU A 60 7.99 9.93 13.93
C LEU A 60 8.07 10.43 12.48
N VAL A 61 8.83 11.47 12.18
CA VAL A 61 8.84 12.15 10.85
C VAL A 61 10.20 12.04 10.15
N ASN A 62 11.29 11.90 10.90
CA ASN A 62 12.67 11.93 10.43
C ASN A 62 13.43 10.65 10.78
N CYS A 63 12.74 9.57 11.18
CA CYS A 63 13.42 8.32 11.46
C CYS A 63 14.11 7.78 10.19
N PRO A 64 15.22 7.04 10.35
CA PRO A 64 15.90 6.44 9.23
C PRO A 64 15.03 5.36 8.58
N VAL A 65 15.36 5.03 7.33
CA VAL A 65 14.70 3.95 6.58
C VAL A 65 14.67 2.61 7.34
N GLY A 66 15.69 2.34 8.17
CA GLY A 66 15.74 1.14 9.02
C GLY A 66 14.53 1.02 9.94
N THR A 67 14.17 2.11 10.63
CA THR A 67 12.99 2.18 11.51
C THR A 67 11.69 1.89 10.76
N VAL A 68 11.54 2.45 9.55
CA VAL A 68 10.38 2.17 8.70
C VAL A 68 10.32 0.68 8.34
N LEU A 69 11.44 0.06 8.00
CA LEU A 69 11.51 -1.36 7.64
C LEU A 69 11.20 -2.26 8.83
N GLU A 70 11.69 -1.93 10.03
CA GLU A 70 11.37 -2.65 11.27
C GLU A 70 9.88 -2.61 11.58
N PHE A 71 9.25 -1.44 11.44
CA PHE A 71 7.80 -1.33 11.57
C PHE A 71 7.07 -2.23 10.55
N LEU A 72 7.44 -2.15 9.28
CA LEU A 72 6.81 -2.95 8.22
C LEU A 72 7.02 -4.45 8.45
N GLN A 73 8.18 -4.86 8.94
CA GLN A 73 8.48 -6.22 9.34
C GLN A 73 7.60 -6.65 10.52
N ALA A 74 7.46 -5.83 11.56
CA ALA A 74 6.57 -6.12 12.68
C ALA A 74 5.12 -6.32 12.21
N ARG A 75 4.62 -5.48 11.29
CA ARG A 75 3.30 -5.63 10.66
C ARG A 75 3.19 -6.88 9.78
N PHE A 76 4.24 -7.26 9.07
CA PHE A 76 4.26 -8.48 8.28
C PHE A 76 4.24 -9.75 9.16
N SER A 77 4.97 -9.72 10.27
CA SER A 77 5.02 -10.81 11.25
C SER A 77 3.64 -11.11 11.87
N THR A 78 2.76 -10.11 12.00
CA THR A 78 1.37 -10.34 12.45
C THR A 78 0.43 -10.87 11.35
N GLY A 79 0.95 -11.24 10.18
CA GLY A 79 0.15 -11.86 9.11
C GLY A 79 -0.42 -10.89 8.08
N LEU A 80 -0.09 -9.59 8.12
CA LEU A 80 -0.65 -8.63 7.17
C LEU A 80 -0.20 -8.91 5.73
N SER A 81 -1.13 -8.68 4.79
CA SER A 81 -0.90 -8.89 3.37
C SER A 81 0.05 -7.85 2.77
N HIS A 82 0.71 -8.23 1.67
CA HIS A 82 1.50 -7.33 0.84
C HIS A 82 0.72 -6.07 0.44
N SER A 83 -0.55 -6.22 0.03
CA SER A 83 -1.40 -5.08 -0.33
C SER A 83 -1.64 -4.12 0.83
N THR A 84 -1.76 -4.63 2.06
CA THR A 84 -1.92 -3.81 3.26
C THR A 84 -0.62 -3.09 3.62
N LEU A 85 0.53 -3.75 3.48
CA LEU A 85 1.85 -3.13 3.69
C LEU A 85 2.10 -1.99 2.70
N LYS A 86 1.66 -2.12 1.44
CA LYS A 86 1.70 -1.00 0.47
C LYS A 86 0.88 0.22 0.93
N VAL A 87 -0.24 0.01 1.63
CA VAL A 87 -1.03 1.13 2.18
C VAL A 87 -0.29 1.81 3.34
N TYR A 88 0.39 1.05 4.20
CA TYR A 88 1.25 1.65 5.22
C TYR A 88 2.36 2.48 4.59
N VAL A 89 3.05 1.97 3.57
CA VAL A 89 4.10 2.72 2.86
C VAL A 89 3.55 4.00 2.22
N ALA A 90 2.38 3.95 1.60
CA ALA A 90 1.73 5.14 1.03
C ALA A 90 1.38 6.18 2.11
N ALA A 91 0.82 5.73 3.23
CA ALA A 91 0.51 6.61 4.36
C ALA A 91 1.77 7.24 4.96
N ILE A 92 2.81 6.46 5.23
CA ILE A 92 4.09 6.97 5.75
C ILE A 92 4.69 7.96 4.75
N SER A 93 4.66 7.67 3.45
CA SER A 93 5.16 8.60 2.41
C SER A 93 4.42 9.94 2.38
N ALA A 94 3.17 10.00 2.84
CA ALA A 94 2.37 11.22 2.86
C ALA A 94 2.70 12.16 4.04
N TYR A 95 3.25 11.62 5.13
CA TYR A 95 3.50 12.38 6.37
C TYR A 95 4.97 12.41 6.82
N HIS A 96 5.78 11.46 6.38
CA HIS A 96 7.19 11.34 6.73
C HIS A 96 8.05 12.23 5.84
N ALA A 97 9.14 12.77 6.39
CA ALA A 97 10.11 13.54 5.62
C ALA A 97 10.79 12.66 4.55
N PRO A 98 11.29 13.24 3.45
CA PRO A 98 12.03 12.48 2.44
C PRO A 98 13.26 11.77 3.04
N LEU A 99 13.46 10.51 2.65
CA LEU A 99 14.63 9.70 2.97
C LEU A 99 15.67 9.87 1.86
N GLY A 100 16.76 10.59 2.14
CA GLY A 100 17.78 10.88 1.12
C GLY A 100 17.22 11.62 -0.10
N GLY A 101 16.21 12.48 0.11
CA GLY A 101 15.54 13.23 -0.97
C GLY A 101 14.45 12.45 -1.71
N LEU A 102 14.20 11.18 -1.36
CA LEU A 102 13.14 10.36 -1.94
C LEU A 102 11.96 10.21 -0.97
N SER A 103 10.74 10.11 -1.49
CA SER A 103 9.62 9.68 -0.65
C SER A 103 9.83 8.23 -0.19
N VAL A 104 9.27 7.87 0.97
CA VAL A 104 9.49 6.54 1.58
C VAL A 104 9.16 5.39 0.63
N GLY A 105 8.07 5.48 -0.15
CA GLY A 105 7.71 4.46 -1.13
C GLY A 105 8.64 4.34 -2.34
N LYS A 106 9.51 5.33 -2.58
CA LYS A 106 10.53 5.32 -3.64
C LYS A 106 11.91 4.89 -3.14
N ASP A 107 12.09 4.72 -1.84
CA ASP A 107 13.35 4.24 -1.28
C ASP A 107 13.67 2.80 -1.76
N PRO A 108 14.90 2.53 -2.26
CA PRO A 108 15.27 1.22 -2.79
C PRO A 108 15.12 0.05 -1.80
N LEU A 109 15.35 0.29 -0.50
CA LEU A 109 15.23 -0.74 0.53
C LEU A 109 13.78 -1.07 0.82
N VAL A 110 12.90 -0.06 0.84
CA VAL A 110 11.44 -0.26 0.97
C VAL A 110 10.89 -1.08 -0.20
N ILE A 111 11.31 -0.75 -1.43
CA ILE A 111 10.93 -1.52 -2.63
C ILE A 111 11.43 -2.97 -2.53
N ARG A 112 12.69 -3.16 -2.13
CA ARG A 112 13.30 -4.49 -1.97
C ARG A 112 12.58 -5.32 -0.91
N PHE A 113 12.21 -4.70 0.20
CA PHE A 113 11.44 -5.33 1.28
C PHE A 113 10.07 -5.83 0.78
N LEU A 114 9.29 -4.98 0.11
CA LEU A 114 7.98 -5.37 -0.42
C LEU A 114 8.06 -6.52 -1.43
N ARG A 115 9.10 -6.54 -2.27
CA ARG A 115 9.39 -7.67 -3.16
C ARG A 115 9.72 -8.94 -2.38
N GLY A 116 10.45 -8.83 -1.26
CA GLY A 116 10.74 -9.93 -0.34
C GLY A 116 9.47 -10.51 0.28
N VAL A 117 8.59 -9.65 0.81
CA VAL A 117 7.28 -10.02 1.35
C VAL A 117 6.47 -10.84 0.36
N LEU A 118 6.42 -10.42 -0.91
CA LEU A 118 5.67 -11.12 -1.95
C LEU A 118 6.22 -12.52 -2.24
N ARG A 119 7.56 -12.70 -2.17
CA ARG A 119 8.19 -14.02 -2.34
C ARG A 119 7.95 -14.94 -1.14
N LEU A 120 7.95 -14.41 0.07
CA LEU A 120 7.74 -15.18 1.29
C LEU A 120 6.28 -15.62 1.47
N ARG A 121 5.34 -14.82 0.98
CA ARG A 121 3.91 -15.15 0.98
C ARG A 121 3.31 -14.82 -0.39
N PRO A 122 3.54 -15.68 -1.39
CA PRO A 122 2.88 -15.51 -2.68
C PRO A 122 1.37 -15.56 -2.46
N SER A 123 0.64 -14.60 -3.02
CA SER A 123 -0.83 -14.68 -3.03
C SER A 123 -1.22 -15.91 -3.82
N VAL A 124 -1.67 -16.97 -3.14
CA VAL A 124 -2.21 -18.16 -3.80
C VAL A 124 -3.43 -17.70 -4.59
N ARG A 125 -3.33 -17.75 -5.92
CA ARG A 125 -4.51 -17.62 -6.77
C ARG A 125 -5.33 -18.90 -6.58
N PRO A 126 -6.64 -18.83 -6.30
CA PRO A 126 -7.48 -20.03 -6.32
C PRO A 126 -7.29 -20.73 -7.67
N HIS A 127 -6.86 -21.98 -7.64
CA HIS A 127 -6.84 -22.82 -8.83
C HIS A 127 -8.29 -23.12 -9.18
N VAL A 128 -8.81 -22.49 -10.22
CA VAL A 128 -10.11 -22.90 -10.79
C VAL A 128 -9.88 -24.24 -11.48
N PRO A 129 -10.55 -25.34 -11.07
CA PRO A 129 -10.44 -26.60 -11.79
C PRO A 129 -10.96 -26.39 -13.22
N THR A 130 -10.16 -26.74 -14.22
CA THR A 130 -10.64 -26.84 -15.60
C THR A 130 -11.74 -27.90 -15.65
N PRO A 131 -12.97 -27.57 -16.11
CA PRO A 131 -14.00 -28.59 -16.30
C PRO A 131 -13.53 -29.60 -17.35
N PRO A 132 -13.87 -30.90 -17.20
CA PRO A 132 -13.54 -31.91 -18.20
C PRO A 132 -14.19 -31.55 -19.54
N PHE A 133 -13.43 -31.69 -20.62
CA PHE A 133 -13.89 -31.51 -21.98
C PHE A 133 -14.86 -32.66 -22.30
N GLU A 134 -16.17 -32.38 -22.39
CA GLU A 134 -17.11 -33.34 -22.98
C GLU A 134 -17.01 -33.25 -24.51
N PRO A 135 -16.69 -34.37 -25.21
CA PRO A 135 -16.77 -34.41 -26.66
C PRO A 135 -18.21 -34.17 -27.10
N ILE A 136 -18.38 -33.29 -28.09
CA ILE A 136 -19.66 -33.06 -28.75
C ILE A 136 -19.92 -34.32 -29.60
N GLU A 137 -20.88 -35.17 -29.20
CA GLU A 137 -21.30 -36.28 -30.05
C GLU A 137 -21.87 -35.72 -31.36
N GLU A 138 -21.27 -36.20 -32.45
CA GLU A 138 -21.62 -35.93 -33.82
C GLU A 138 -23.05 -36.42 -34.07
N ILE A 139 -23.98 -35.48 -34.20
CA ILE A 139 -25.34 -35.75 -34.64
C ILE A 139 -25.25 -36.23 -36.08
N CYS A 140 -25.30 -37.54 -36.30
CA CYS A 140 -25.61 -38.09 -37.62
C CYS A 140 -27.06 -37.72 -37.96
N ASP A 141 -27.21 -36.80 -38.91
CA ASP A 141 -28.45 -36.58 -39.66
C ASP A 141 -28.99 -37.91 -40.22
N SER A 142 -30.31 -38.08 -40.17
CA SER A 142 -31.06 -39.11 -40.92
C SER A 142 -32.29 -38.50 -41.55
#